data_AF-D6LIM0-F1
#
_entry.id   AF-D6LIM0-F1
#
_cell.length_a   1.000
_cell.length_b   1.000
_cell.length_c   1.000
_cell.angle_alpha   90.00
_cell.angle_beta   90.00
_cell.angle_gamma   90.00
#
_symmetry.space_group_name_H-M   'P 1'
#
loop_
_entity.id
_entity.type
_entity.pdbx_description
1 polymer ?
#
loop_
_entity_poly.entity_id
_entity_poly.type
_entity_poly.pdbx_seq_one_letter_code
_entity_poly.pdbx_strand_id
1 'polypeptide(L)'
;MATKTQEIIAKRLKEKREDSKLTLDDVSKIIGISTVTLHKYENLGILNIPVDKIEQLANLYNTNPSYIMGWSDIDNKSGNSRMDSLDVRVYNRYLNIIRGHERLKQIREHNEFTPLEFATMLDISVDELELLENGEQDIPLNVIKGLENIFHVPKEVWLIGDGISDETRDYIEKIAENQKREKEEFIFNCMLDLLKNDGYDIDIMKQGTAQEYWRITKYELPVDIVNIKKEKLIDISVRVKNYLIDLLKAYEFGYNRILEKRFDKLKF
;
A
#
# COMPACT_ATOMS: atom_id res chain seq x y z
N MET A 1 -4.47 24.92 26.46
CA MET A 1 -3.68 23.68 26.35
C MET A 1 -3.65 23.28 24.89
N ALA A 2 -2.49 22.88 24.36
CA ALA A 2 -2.41 22.40 22.98
C ALA A 2 -3.21 21.09 22.86
N THR A 3 -3.88 20.89 21.73
CA THR A 3 -4.57 19.62 21.45
C THR A 3 -3.56 18.56 21.04
N LYS A 4 -3.87 17.27 21.27
CA LYS A 4 -3.03 16.14 20.80
C LYS A 4 -2.66 16.26 19.31
N THR A 5 -3.57 16.81 18.50
CA THR A 5 -3.34 17.09 17.08
C THR A 5 -2.25 18.15 16.84
N GLN A 6 -2.23 19.22 17.62
CA GLN A 6 -1.22 20.28 17.49
C GLN A 6 0.18 19.78 17.88
N GLU A 7 0.27 18.95 18.92
CA GLU A 7 1.51 18.29 19.35
C GLU A 7 2.09 17.39 18.24
N ILE A 8 1.23 16.65 17.53
CA ILE A 8 1.63 15.80 16.39
C ILE A 8 2.18 16.65 15.24
N ILE A 9 1.51 17.76 14.89
CA ILE A 9 1.94 18.64 13.79
C ILE A 9 3.32 19.22 14.05
N ALA A 10 3.53 19.80 15.25
CA ALA A 10 4.79 20.40 15.63
C ALA A 10 5.95 19.39 15.63
N LYS A 11 5.68 18.18 16.15
CA LYS A 11 6.64 17.07 16.15
C LYS A 11 7.01 16.64 14.73
N ARG A 12 6.03 16.38 13.86
CA ARG A 12 6.26 15.92 12.47
C ARG A 12 7.01 16.94 11.63
N LEU A 13 6.75 18.24 11.81
CA LEU A 13 7.50 19.31 11.12
C LEU A 13 8.98 19.30 11.50
N LYS A 14 9.26 19.16 12.80
CA LYS A 14 10.64 19.13 13.30
C LYS A 14 11.40 17.91 12.81
N GLU A 15 10.80 16.72 12.94
CA GLU A 15 11.36 15.46 12.45
C GLU A 15 11.67 15.54 10.95
N LYS A 16 10.74 16.08 10.15
CA LYS A 16 10.93 16.21 8.70
C LYS A 16 12.01 17.18 8.24
N ARG A 17 12.18 18.27 8.98
CA ARG A 17 13.31 19.16 8.75
C ARG A 17 14.63 18.46 9.06
N GLU A 18 14.72 17.75 10.18
CA GLU A 18 15.92 17.05 10.63
C GLU A 18 16.29 15.88 9.70
N ASP A 19 15.32 15.08 9.27
CA ASP A 19 15.47 14.02 8.26
C ASP A 19 16.03 14.56 6.94
N SER A 20 15.56 15.75 6.54
CA SER A 20 16.01 16.43 5.32
C SER A 20 17.38 17.10 5.48
N LYS A 21 18.00 17.01 6.66
CA LYS A 21 19.28 17.66 7.03
C LYS A 21 19.28 19.17 6.79
N LEU A 22 18.13 19.82 6.96
CA LEU A 22 17.98 21.27 6.77
C LEU A 22 18.02 22.00 8.11
N THR A 23 18.70 23.15 8.16
CA THR A 23 18.63 24.04 9.33
C THR A 23 17.35 24.86 9.31
N LEU A 24 16.99 25.45 10.46
CA LEU A 24 15.86 26.39 10.53
C LEU A 24 16.05 27.58 9.57
N ASP A 25 17.29 28.04 9.38
CA ASP A 25 17.62 29.15 8.49
C ASP A 25 17.43 28.77 7.01
N ASP A 26 17.84 27.55 6.63
CA ASP A 26 17.68 27.05 5.25
C ASP A 26 16.20 26.97 4.85
N VAL A 27 15.38 26.35 5.69
CA VAL A 27 13.94 26.23 5.46
C VAL A 27 13.27 27.60 5.41
N SER A 28 13.64 28.49 6.34
CA SER A 28 13.04 29.83 6.45
C SER A 28 13.29 30.66 5.21
N LYS A 29 14.51 30.60 4.65
CA LYS A 29 14.88 31.25 3.40
C LYS A 29 14.10 30.71 2.20
N ILE A 30 13.91 29.39 2.13
CA ILE A 30 13.22 28.73 1.00
C ILE A 30 11.71 28.99 1.03
N ILE A 31 11.09 28.93 2.21
CA ILE A 31 9.63 29.09 2.39
C ILE A 31 9.22 30.57 2.50
N GLY A 32 10.18 31.47 2.69
CA GLY A 32 9.94 32.91 2.86
C GLY A 32 9.22 33.24 4.17
N ILE A 33 9.65 32.63 5.28
CA ILE A 33 9.17 32.93 6.64
C ILE A 33 10.35 33.26 7.55
N SER A 34 10.11 33.89 8.70
CA SER A 34 11.19 34.15 9.66
C SER A 34 11.60 32.86 10.40
N THR A 35 12.88 32.75 10.75
CA THR A 35 13.41 31.63 11.57
C THR A 35 12.68 31.47 12.89
N VAL A 36 12.28 32.60 13.50
CA VAL A 36 11.48 32.64 14.72
C VAL A 36 10.07 32.06 14.49
N THR A 37 9.47 32.32 13.33
CA THR A 37 8.14 31.79 12.96
C THR A 37 8.19 30.28 12.80
N LEU A 38 9.19 29.75 12.06
CA LEU A 38 9.36 28.31 11.89
C LEU A 38 9.65 27.59 13.22
N HIS A 39 10.51 28.18 14.06
CA HIS A 39 10.77 27.65 15.40
C HIS A 39 9.50 27.60 16.26
N LYS A 40 8.60 28.58 16.12
CA LYS A 40 7.30 28.58 16.81
C LYS A 40 6.35 27.51 16.26
N TYR A 41 6.41 27.18 14.97
CA TYR A 41 5.63 26.06 14.40
C TYR A 41 6.06 24.71 14.98
N GLU A 42 7.37 24.48 15.10
CA GLU A 42 7.93 23.21 15.62
C GLU A 42 7.79 23.02 17.13
N ASN A 43 7.51 24.09 17.89
CA ASN A 43 7.46 24.07 19.35
C ASN A 43 6.13 24.60 19.92
N LEU A 44 5.03 24.49 19.15
CA LEU A 44 3.67 24.85 19.61
C LEU A 44 3.47 26.33 19.98
N GLY A 45 4.38 27.21 19.57
CA GLY A 45 4.30 28.65 19.79
C GLY A 45 3.29 29.34 18.87
N ILE A 46 3.05 28.79 17.67
CA ILE A 46 1.96 29.20 16.77
C ILE A 46 1.20 27.94 16.36
N LEU A 47 -0.07 27.88 16.72
CA LEU A 47 -0.89 26.67 16.58
C LEU A 47 -1.69 26.60 15.27
N ASN A 48 -1.89 27.73 14.59
CA ASN A 48 -2.62 27.81 13.33
C ASN A 48 -1.67 28.16 12.20
N ILE A 49 -1.13 27.14 11.55
CA ILE A 49 -0.21 27.28 10.42
C ILE A 49 -1.05 27.48 9.14
N PRO A 50 -0.80 28.54 8.35
CA PRO A 50 -1.49 28.74 7.08
C PRO A 50 -1.33 27.55 6.12
N VAL A 51 -2.41 27.16 5.45
CA VAL A 51 -2.47 25.98 4.58
C VAL A 51 -1.42 26.05 3.45
N ASP A 52 -1.23 27.23 2.86
CA ASP A 52 -0.21 27.49 1.83
C ASP A 52 1.22 27.20 2.34
N LYS A 53 1.49 27.48 3.62
CA LYS A 53 2.78 27.19 4.24
C LYS A 53 2.95 25.71 4.56
N ILE A 54 1.89 25.01 4.91
CA ILE A 54 1.93 23.55 5.10
C ILE A 54 2.21 22.84 3.78
N GLU A 55 1.60 23.28 2.68
CA GLU A 55 1.89 22.74 1.35
C GLU A 55 3.34 22.99 0.91
N GLN A 56 3.85 24.21 1.12
CA GLN A 56 5.24 24.54 0.81
C GLN A 56 6.23 23.74 1.65
N LEU A 57 5.97 23.57 2.95
CA LEU A 57 6.81 22.77 3.85
C LEU A 57 6.77 21.28 3.49
N ALA A 58 5.58 20.75 3.17
CA ALA A 58 5.43 19.39 2.67
C ALA A 58 6.26 19.19 1.39
N ASN A 59 6.16 20.16 0.48
CA ASN A 59 6.91 20.21 -0.77
C ASN A 59 8.42 20.34 -0.58
N LEU A 60 8.89 20.97 0.49
CA LEU A 60 10.31 21.02 0.81
C LEU A 60 10.82 19.70 1.41
N TYR A 61 10.08 19.08 2.32
CA TYR A 61 10.54 17.92 3.08
C TYR A 61 10.27 16.55 2.44
N ASN A 62 9.87 16.52 1.18
CA ASN A 62 9.45 15.28 0.52
C ASN A 62 8.36 14.48 1.28
N THR A 63 7.41 15.19 1.92
CA THR A 63 6.27 14.62 2.67
C THR A 63 4.92 15.10 2.12
N ASN A 64 3.80 14.64 2.69
CA ASN A 64 2.43 14.98 2.34
C ASN A 64 1.83 15.98 3.36
N PRO A 65 1.11 17.03 2.94
CA PRO A 65 0.39 17.93 3.84
C PRO A 65 -0.50 17.20 4.86
N SER A 66 -1.19 16.14 4.44
CA SER A 66 -2.04 15.31 5.32
C SER A 66 -1.25 14.56 6.39
N TYR A 67 0.00 14.21 6.12
CA TYR A 67 0.91 13.63 7.12
C TYR A 67 1.33 14.69 8.13
N ILE A 68 1.77 15.87 7.67
CA ILE A 68 2.10 16.99 8.58
C ILE A 68 0.92 17.32 9.49
N MET A 69 -0.30 17.34 8.94
CA MET A 69 -1.52 17.69 9.68
C MET A 69 -2.00 16.65 10.69
N GLY A 70 -1.39 15.47 10.74
CA GLY A 70 -1.87 14.39 11.61
C GLY A 70 -3.14 13.71 11.12
N TRP A 71 -3.56 13.94 9.87
CA TRP A 71 -4.73 13.30 9.25
C TRP A 71 -4.40 11.95 8.61
N SER A 72 -3.12 11.70 8.37
CA SER A 72 -2.58 10.46 7.83
C SER A 72 -1.33 10.08 8.60
N ASP A 73 -1.16 8.80 8.95
CA ASP A 73 0.11 8.27 9.47
C ASP A 73 1.08 7.87 8.35
N ILE A 74 0.66 8.03 7.10
CA ILE A 74 1.42 7.65 5.91
C ILE A 74 2.14 8.88 5.35
N ASP A 75 3.47 8.85 5.44
CA ASP A 75 4.39 9.86 4.97
C ASP A 75 4.97 9.49 3.59
N ASN A 76 4.18 9.67 2.53
CA ASN A 76 4.61 9.36 1.17
C ASN A 76 4.34 10.56 0.27
N LYS A 77 5.40 11.24 -0.18
CA LYS A 77 5.30 12.21 -1.28
C LYS A 77 5.52 11.58 -2.67
N SER A 78 6.24 10.47 -2.72
CA SER A 78 6.17 9.55 -3.86
C SER A 78 4.87 8.76 -3.73
N GLY A 79 3.96 8.92 -4.70
CA GLY A 79 2.79 8.06 -4.90
C GLY A 79 3.16 6.59 -5.20
N ASN A 80 3.96 5.97 -4.33
CA ASN A 80 4.14 4.54 -4.25
C ASN A 80 2.92 3.95 -3.54
N SER A 81 1.76 4.07 -4.16
CA SER A 81 0.77 3.00 -4.07
C SER A 81 1.29 1.83 -4.90
N ARG A 82 2.38 1.22 -4.40
CA ARG A 82 2.60 -0.21 -4.54
C ARG A 82 1.27 -0.88 -4.23
N MET A 83 0.93 -1.90 -5.01
CA MET A 83 -0.25 -2.72 -4.86
C MET A 83 -0.79 -2.72 -3.41
N ASP A 84 -1.93 -2.05 -3.30
CA ASP A 84 -2.95 -2.10 -2.28
C ASP A 84 -2.70 -1.59 -0.85
N SER A 85 -3.05 -0.32 -0.64
CA SER A 85 -3.33 0.22 0.69
C SER A 85 -4.71 -0.22 1.21
N LEU A 86 -5.58 -0.85 0.42
CA LEU A 86 -6.83 -1.42 0.91
C LEU A 86 -6.62 -2.81 1.52
N ASP A 87 -5.92 -3.74 0.86
CA ASP A 87 -5.52 -5.03 1.42
C ASP A 87 -4.67 -4.82 2.67
N VAL A 88 -3.62 -3.99 2.64
CA VAL A 88 -2.81 -3.72 3.85
C VAL A 88 -3.61 -3.06 4.98
N ARG A 89 -4.63 -2.21 4.71
CA ARG A 89 -5.45 -1.57 5.75
C ARG A 89 -6.60 -2.42 6.27
N VAL A 90 -7.26 -3.20 5.41
CA VAL A 90 -8.22 -4.23 5.83
C VAL A 90 -7.48 -5.25 6.68
N TYR A 91 -6.25 -5.58 6.30
CA TYR A 91 -5.40 -6.49 7.02
C TYR A 91 -4.85 -5.96 8.35
N ASN A 92 -4.42 -4.70 8.40
CA ASN A 92 -4.06 -4.03 9.66
C ASN A 92 -5.26 -3.88 10.62
N ARG A 93 -6.50 -3.98 10.13
CA ARG A 93 -7.71 -4.04 10.96
C ARG A 93 -8.01 -5.45 11.48
N TYR A 94 -7.56 -6.50 10.79
CA TYR A 94 -7.72 -7.89 11.21
C TYR A 94 -6.66 -8.36 12.23
N LEU A 95 -5.44 -7.80 12.23
CA LEU A 95 -4.32 -8.39 12.97
C LEU A 95 -3.69 -7.48 14.03
N ASN A 96 -4.36 -7.29 15.16
CA ASN A 96 -3.60 -7.13 16.42
C ASN A 96 -2.86 -8.45 16.79
N ILE A 97 -2.29 -9.14 15.79
CA ILE A 97 -1.66 -10.45 15.86
C ILE A 97 -0.34 -10.35 15.11
N ILE A 98 0.74 -10.44 15.88
CA ILE A 98 2.10 -10.38 15.37
C ILE A 98 2.59 -11.79 15.02
N ARG A 99 1.94 -12.86 15.52
CA ARG A 99 2.45 -14.23 15.46
C ARG A 99 1.60 -15.13 14.54
N GLY A 100 2.27 -15.99 13.78
CA GLY A 100 1.62 -16.92 12.84
C GLY A 100 0.64 -17.89 13.51
N HIS A 101 1.01 -18.46 14.67
CA HIS A 101 0.16 -19.41 15.40
C HIS A 101 -1.13 -18.76 15.93
N GLU A 102 -1.05 -17.55 16.48
CA GLU A 102 -2.21 -16.77 16.92
C GLU A 102 -3.18 -16.52 15.75
N ARG A 103 -2.64 -16.29 14.56
CA ARG A 103 -3.43 -16.07 13.35
C ARG A 103 -4.16 -17.33 12.91
N LEU A 104 -3.47 -18.47 12.89
CA LEU A 104 -4.06 -19.77 12.58
C LEU A 104 -5.22 -20.07 13.54
N LYS A 105 -4.99 -19.89 14.83
CA LYS A 105 -6.00 -20.09 15.88
C LYS A 105 -7.21 -19.18 15.73
N GLN A 106 -7.00 -17.89 15.44
CA GLN A 106 -8.11 -16.96 15.22
C GLN A 106 -8.92 -17.28 13.96
N ILE A 107 -8.29 -17.76 12.87
CA ILE A 107 -9.02 -18.20 11.69
C ILE A 107 -9.97 -19.35 12.07
N ARG A 108 -9.50 -20.32 12.85
CA ARG A 108 -10.35 -21.42 13.33
C ARG A 108 -11.50 -20.91 14.21
N GLU A 109 -11.18 -20.15 15.25
CA GLU A 109 -12.16 -19.69 16.25
C GLU A 109 -13.21 -18.74 15.67
N HIS A 110 -12.81 -17.83 14.78
CA HIS A 110 -13.73 -16.85 14.18
C HIS A 110 -14.71 -17.49 13.19
N ASN A 111 -14.34 -18.62 12.59
CA ASN A 111 -15.21 -19.39 11.71
C ASN A 111 -15.94 -20.54 12.45
N GLU A 112 -15.89 -20.55 13.78
CA GLU A 112 -16.62 -21.51 14.65
C GLU A 112 -16.27 -22.99 14.42
N PHE A 113 -15.08 -23.30 13.90
CA PHE A 113 -14.64 -24.68 13.69
C PHE A 113 -14.13 -25.34 14.96
N THR A 114 -14.47 -26.61 15.14
CA THR A 114 -13.80 -27.47 16.12
C THR A 114 -12.37 -27.82 15.65
N PRO A 115 -11.44 -28.13 16.57
CA PRO A 115 -10.08 -28.56 16.19
C PRO A 115 -10.07 -29.75 15.21
N LEU A 116 -10.99 -30.71 15.40
CA LEU A 116 -11.12 -31.87 14.52
C LEU A 116 -11.57 -31.50 13.11
N GLU A 117 -12.60 -30.67 12.97
CA GLU A 117 -13.09 -30.21 11.67
C GLU A 117 -12.03 -29.40 10.93
N PHE A 118 -11.34 -28.49 11.64
CA PHE A 118 -10.33 -27.64 11.05
C PHE A 118 -9.09 -28.43 10.60
N ALA A 119 -8.62 -29.37 11.42
CA ALA A 119 -7.51 -30.26 11.06
C ALA A 119 -7.85 -31.11 9.82
N THR A 120 -9.06 -31.68 9.79
CA THR A 120 -9.54 -32.46 8.64
C THR A 120 -9.61 -31.61 7.37
N MET A 121 -10.01 -30.35 7.50
CA MET A 121 -10.12 -29.42 6.37
C MET A 121 -8.75 -29.05 5.77
N LEU A 122 -7.74 -28.94 6.63
CA LEU A 122 -6.37 -28.61 6.26
C LEU A 122 -5.53 -29.85 5.87
N ASP A 123 -6.13 -31.04 5.91
CA ASP A 123 -5.47 -32.33 5.65
C ASP A 123 -4.27 -32.58 6.60
N ILE A 124 -4.46 -32.25 7.88
CA ILE A 124 -3.47 -32.45 8.97
C ILE A 124 -4.10 -33.20 10.14
N SER A 125 -3.27 -33.71 11.05
CA SER A 125 -3.75 -34.34 12.29
C SER A 125 -4.15 -33.31 13.35
N VAL A 126 -5.02 -33.69 14.30
CA VAL A 126 -5.39 -32.81 15.43
C VAL A 126 -4.17 -32.49 16.29
N ASP A 127 -3.30 -33.48 16.52
CA ASP A 127 -2.05 -33.30 17.27
C ASP A 127 -1.13 -32.28 16.57
N GLU A 128 -1.02 -32.36 15.24
CA GLU A 128 -0.26 -31.39 14.44
C GLU A 128 -0.87 -29.99 14.55
N LEU A 129 -2.19 -29.87 14.45
CA LEU A 129 -2.88 -28.58 14.62
C LEU A 129 -2.61 -27.97 16.00
N GLU A 130 -2.62 -28.76 17.07
CA GLU A 130 -2.33 -28.27 18.43
C GLU A 130 -0.89 -27.72 18.54
N LEU A 131 0.10 -28.42 17.99
CA LEU A 131 1.49 -27.97 17.95
C LEU A 131 1.64 -26.63 17.19
N LEU A 132 0.92 -26.48 16.08
CA LEU A 132 0.91 -25.26 15.27
C LEU A 132 0.24 -24.09 16.00
N GLU A 133 -0.91 -24.29 16.65
CA GLU A 133 -1.64 -23.23 17.34
C GLU A 133 -0.96 -22.78 18.65
N ASN A 134 -0.20 -23.66 19.29
CA ASN A 134 0.60 -23.34 20.47
C ASN A 134 1.93 -22.67 20.11
N GLY A 135 2.29 -22.65 18.82
CA GLY A 135 3.55 -22.08 18.34
C GLY A 135 4.78 -22.94 18.66
N GLU A 136 4.58 -24.23 18.90
CA GLU A 136 5.65 -25.21 19.11
C GLU A 136 6.30 -25.65 17.79
N GLN A 137 5.56 -25.52 16.69
CA GLN A 137 6.02 -25.80 15.33
C GLN A 137 5.67 -24.65 14.38
N ASP A 138 6.56 -24.39 13.41
CA ASP A 138 6.30 -23.44 12.33
C ASP A 138 5.21 -23.94 11.38
N ILE A 139 4.39 -23.01 10.89
CA ILE A 139 3.29 -23.34 9.99
C ILE A 139 3.85 -23.72 8.62
N PRO A 140 3.61 -24.96 8.17
CA PRO A 140 4.15 -25.45 6.92
C PRO A 140 3.37 -24.91 5.71
N LEU A 141 4.02 -24.91 4.55
CA LEU A 141 3.47 -24.35 3.32
C LEU A 141 2.16 -25.03 2.84
N ASN A 142 1.99 -26.33 3.09
CA ASN A 142 0.76 -27.05 2.77
C ASN A 142 -0.46 -26.47 3.53
N VAL A 143 -0.29 -26.16 4.81
CA VAL A 143 -1.33 -25.53 5.63
C VAL A 143 -1.67 -24.14 5.09
N ILE A 144 -0.67 -23.33 4.74
CA ILE A 144 -0.89 -22.00 4.13
C ILE A 144 -1.65 -22.11 2.81
N LYS A 145 -1.31 -23.08 1.95
CA LYS A 145 -2.03 -23.34 0.69
C LYS A 145 -3.47 -23.80 0.94
N GLY A 146 -3.70 -24.63 1.96
CA GLY A 146 -5.04 -25.02 2.39
C GLY A 146 -5.86 -23.79 2.78
N LEU A 147 -5.30 -22.91 3.62
CA LEU A 147 -5.96 -21.69 4.06
C LEU A 147 -6.24 -20.71 2.91
N GLU A 148 -5.34 -20.59 1.94
CA GLU A 148 -5.54 -19.78 0.72
C GLU A 148 -6.72 -20.31 -0.10
N ASN A 149 -6.79 -21.63 -0.30
CA ASN A 149 -7.84 -22.24 -1.12
C ASN A 149 -9.23 -22.18 -0.45
N ILE A 150 -9.28 -22.36 0.87
CA ILE A 150 -10.54 -22.47 1.61
C ILE A 150 -11.10 -21.09 1.97
N PHE A 151 -10.25 -20.24 2.54
CA PHE A 151 -10.67 -18.97 3.14
C PHE A 151 -10.33 -17.75 2.29
N HIS A 152 -9.70 -17.96 1.11
CA HIS A 152 -9.16 -16.89 0.27
C HIS A 152 -8.24 -15.94 1.05
N VAL A 153 -7.53 -16.49 2.05
CA VAL A 153 -6.56 -15.76 2.86
C VAL A 153 -5.31 -15.57 2.00
N PRO A 154 -4.86 -14.33 1.73
CA PRO A 154 -3.66 -14.11 0.94
C PRO A 154 -2.43 -14.79 1.57
N LYS A 155 -1.51 -15.32 0.79
CA LYS A 155 -0.28 -15.94 1.35
C LYS A 155 0.66 -14.91 1.99
N GLU A 156 0.60 -13.67 1.54
CA GLU A 156 1.41 -12.53 1.99
C GLU A 156 1.16 -12.23 3.47
N VAL A 157 0.04 -12.71 4.00
CA VAL A 157 -0.33 -12.67 5.41
C VAL A 157 0.66 -13.31 6.34
N TRP A 158 1.28 -14.38 5.86
CA TRP A 158 2.18 -15.18 6.65
C TRP A 158 3.60 -14.59 6.69
N LEU A 159 3.90 -13.58 5.86
CA LEU A 159 5.18 -12.86 5.88
C LEU A 159 5.32 -11.93 7.10
N ILE A 160 4.24 -11.67 7.83
CA ILE A 160 4.25 -10.78 9.00
C ILE A 160 4.49 -11.60 10.28
N GLY A 161 5.67 -11.35 10.87
CA GLY A 161 6.10 -11.86 12.17
C GLY A 161 6.66 -13.27 12.15
N ASP A 162 6.67 -13.90 13.32
CA ASP A 162 7.27 -15.22 13.55
C ASP A 162 6.20 -16.32 13.48
N GLY A 163 6.57 -17.52 13.05
CA GLY A 163 5.67 -18.69 12.97
C GLY A 163 5.57 -19.35 11.60
N ILE A 164 6.45 -18.99 10.66
CA ILE A 164 6.73 -19.77 9.45
C ILE A 164 8.24 -19.90 9.31
N SER A 165 8.70 -21.01 8.72
CA SER A 165 10.12 -21.24 8.47
C SER A 165 10.68 -20.26 7.44
N ASP A 166 11.99 -19.99 7.49
CA ASP A 166 12.67 -19.12 6.51
C ASP A 166 12.52 -19.62 5.07
N GLU A 167 12.50 -20.94 4.88
CA GLU A 167 12.26 -21.59 3.59
C GLU A 167 10.86 -21.29 3.04
N THR A 168 9.85 -21.35 3.93
CA THR A 168 8.45 -21.03 3.59
C THR A 168 8.30 -19.54 3.28
N ARG A 169 8.99 -18.69 4.03
CA ARG A 169 9.01 -17.24 3.82
C ARG A 169 9.58 -16.88 2.44
N ASP A 170 10.78 -17.37 2.10
CA ASP A 170 11.43 -17.12 0.80
C ASP A 170 10.56 -17.61 -0.38
N TYR A 171 9.89 -18.77 -0.23
CA TYR A 171 8.97 -19.27 -1.24
C TYR A 171 7.76 -18.33 -1.44
N ILE A 172 7.13 -17.88 -0.35
CA ILE A 172 5.97 -16.98 -0.41
C ILE A 172 6.37 -15.64 -1.01
N GLU A 173 7.53 -15.08 -0.62
CA GLU A 173 8.06 -13.84 -1.19
C GLU A 173 8.24 -13.94 -2.70
N LYS A 174 8.88 -15.00 -3.19
CA LYS A 174 9.07 -15.23 -4.63
C LYS A 174 7.75 -15.31 -5.40
N ILE A 175 6.75 -16.02 -4.87
CA ILE A 175 5.45 -16.11 -5.55
C ILE A 175 4.74 -14.77 -5.50
N ALA A 176 4.73 -14.07 -4.36
CA ALA A 176 4.10 -12.77 -4.22
C ALA A 176 4.71 -11.76 -5.19
N GLU A 177 6.05 -11.76 -5.35
CA GLU A 177 6.75 -10.94 -6.34
C GLU A 177 6.36 -11.31 -7.77
N ASN A 178 6.26 -12.61 -8.10
CA ASN A 178 5.83 -13.06 -9.42
C ASN A 178 4.40 -12.61 -9.73
N GLN A 179 3.46 -12.88 -8.84
CA GLN A 179 2.05 -12.50 -9.00
C GLN A 179 1.89 -10.98 -9.11
N LYS A 180 2.70 -10.24 -8.35
CA LYS A 180 2.75 -8.78 -8.47
C LYS A 180 3.23 -8.35 -9.86
N ARG A 181 4.33 -8.92 -10.36
CA ARG A 181 4.85 -8.63 -11.71
C ARG A 181 3.83 -8.95 -12.80
N GLU A 182 3.14 -10.09 -12.69
CA GLU A 182 2.08 -10.49 -13.63
C GLU A 182 0.91 -9.49 -13.64
N LYS A 183 0.46 -9.06 -12.47
CA LYS A 183 -0.60 -8.05 -12.34
C LYS A 183 -0.18 -6.70 -12.91
N GLU A 184 1.06 -6.26 -12.64
CA GLU A 184 1.62 -5.01 -13.18
C GLU A 184 1.71 -5.05 -14.71
N GLU A 185 2.17 -6.16 -15.28
CA GLU A 185 2.25 -6.36 -16.73
C GLU A 185 0.86 -6.43 -17.38
N PHE A 186 -0.11 -7.07 -16.73
CA PHE A 186 -1.50 -7.09 -17.21
C PHE A 186 -2.10 -5.69 -17.27
N ILE A 187 -1.99 -4.91 -16.19
CA ILE A 187 -2.47 -3.52 -16.15
C ILE A 187 -1.78 -2.68 -17.22
N PHE A 188 -0.47 -2.84 -17.37
CA PHE A 188 0.31 -2.17 -18.39
C PHE A 188 -0.23 -2.46 -19.80
N ASN A 189 -0.46 -3.74 -20.14
CA ASN A 189 -0.99 -4.13 -21.45
C ASN A 189 -2.39 -3.57 -21.70
N CYS A 190 -3.29 -3.63 -20.72
CA CYS A 190 -4.62 -3.02 -20.85
C CYS A 190 -4.54 -1.51 -21.15
N MET A 191 -3.59 -0.80 -20.53
CA MET A 191 -3.41 0.63 -20.76
C MET A 191 -2.84 0.92 -22.16
N LEU A 192 -1.93 0.07 -22.67
CA LEU A 192 -1.47 0.18 -24.06
C LEU A 192 -2.61 -0.04 -25.05
N ASP A 193 -3.47 -1.02 -24.80
CA ASP A 193 -4.63 -1.30 -25.66
C ASP A 193 -5.63 -0.15 -25.65
N LEU A 194 -5.88 0.48 -24.49
CA LEU A 194 -6.70 1.69 -24.40
C LEU A 194 -6.13 2.84 -25.23
N LEU A 195 -4.81 3.09 -25.14
CA LEU A 195 -4.15 4.14 -25.92
C LEU A 195 -4.24 3.88 -27.43
N LYS A 196 -3.98 2.64 -27.85
CA LYS A 196 -4.11 2.23 -29.27
C LYS A 196 -5.53 2.42 -29.79
N ASN A 197 -6.53 2.04 -28.99
CA ASN A 197 -7.94 2.22 -29.36
C ASN A 197 -8.35 3.69 -29.46
N ASP A 198 -7.68 4.60 -28.73
CA ASP A 198 -7.86 6.05 -28.84
C ASP A 198 -7.06 6.70 -29.99
N GLY A 199 -6.36 5.89 -30.79
CA GLY A 199 -5.62 6.35 -31.97
C GLY A 199 -4.17 6.77 -31.69
N TYR A 200 -3.58 6.34 -30.56
CA TYR A 200 -2.14 6.50 -30.33
C TYR A 200 -1.34 5.35 -30.97
N ASP A 201 -0.27 5.69 -31.67
CA ASP A 201 0.74 4.76 -32.13
C ASP A 201 1.78 4.53 -31.03
N ILE A 202 2.22 3.27 -30.85
CA ILE A 202 3.16 2.87 -29.80
C ILE A 202 4.30 2.05 -30.41
N ASP A 203 5.49 2.64 -30.49
CA ASP A 203 6.70 2.01 -31.03
C ASP A 203 7.72 1.70 -29.93
N ILE A 204 8.40 0.56 -30.04
CA ILE A 204 9.52 0.21 -29.17
C ILE A 204 10.82 0.61 -29.86
N MET A 205 11.56 1.53 -29.24
CA MET A 205 12.81 2.07 -29.79
C MET A 205 14.01 1.48 -29.04
N LYS A 206 15.09 1.19 -29.77
CA LYS A 206 16.35 0.63 -29.21
C LYS A 206 16.14 -0.68 -28.44
N GLN A 207 15.28 -1.54 -28.97
CA GLN A 207 14.90 -2.82 -28.37
C GLN A 207 16.13 -3.68 -28.03
N GLY A 208 16.13 -4.30 -26.85
CA GLY A 208 17.22 -5.17 -26.38
C GLY A 208 18.46 -4.42 -25.89
N THR A 209 18.42 -3.10 -25.77
CA THR A 209 19.52 -2.28 -25.23
C THR A 209 19.15 -1.65 -23.88
N ALA A 210 20.15 -1.23 -23.11
CA ALA A 210 19.95 -0.48 -21.85
C ALA A 210 19.23 0.88 -22.05
N GLN A 211 19.06 1.33 -23.29
CA GLN A 211 18.37 2.57 -23.66
C GLN A 211 17.01 2.30 -24.32
N GLU A 212 16.42 1.12 -24.14
CA GLU A 212 15.08 0.80 -24.63
C GLU A 212 14.02 1.75 -24.07
N TYR A 213 13.13 2.25 -24.93
CA TYR A 213 12.00 3.09 -24.55
C TYR A 213 10.81 2.91 -25.48
N TRP A 214 9.61 3.21 -24.96
CA TRP A 214 8.35 3.24 -25.67
C TRP A 214 8.12 4.66 -26.15
N ARG A 215 7.89 4.80 -27.44
CA ARG A 215 7.48 6.04 -28.07
C ARG A 215 5.98 5.97 -28.30
N ILE A 216 5.25 6.90 -27.69
CA ILE A 216 3.80 7.04 -27.83
C ILE A 216 3.54 8.30 -28.65
N THR A 217 2.82 8.19 -29.77
CA THR A 217 2.56 9.29 -30.68
C THR A 217 1.09 9.39 -31.08
N LYS A 218 0.55 10.62 -31.17
CA LYS A 218 -0.75 10.89 -31.81
C LYS A 218 -0.54 11.93 -32.90
N TYR A 219 -0.92 11.60 -34.13
CA TYR A 219 -0.68 12.43 -35.31
C TYR A 219 -1.76 13.49 -35.56
N GLU A 220 -2.65 13.72 -34.58
CA GLU A 220 -3.56 14.85 -34.59
C GLU A 220 -2.80 16.11 -34.15
N LEU A 221 -2.84 17.19 -34.94
CA LEU A 221 -2.09 18.42 -34.64
C LEU A 221 -2.59 19.07 -33.33
N PRO A 222 -1.70 19.46 -32.40
CA PRO A 222 -0.24 19.32 -32.42
C PRO A 222 0.22 17.88 -32.13
N VAL A 223 1.25 17.41 -32.87
CA VAL A 223 1.79 16.05 -32.70
C VAL A 223 2.33 15.86 -31.29
N ASP A 224 1.62 15.07 -30.49
CA ASP A 224 2.06 14.67 -29.16
C ASP A 224 3.02 13.49 -29.28
N ILE A 225 4.26 13.66 -28.83
CA ILE A 225 5.29 12.62 -28.80
C ILE A 225 5.81 12.45 -27.37
N VAL A 226 5.66 11.26 -26.80
CA VAL A 226 6.19 10.92 -25.47
C VAL A 226 7.14 9.74 -25.59
N ASN A 227 8.37 9.90 -25.13
CA ASN A 227 9.34 8.81 -25.01
C ASN A 227 9.50 8.43 -23.53
N ILE A 228 9.22 7.18 -23.19
CA ILE A 228 9.19 6.72 -21.79
C ILE A 228 9.75 5.31 -21.64
N LYS A 229 10.50 5.05 -20.55
CA LYS A 229 10.98 3.71 -20.22
C LYS A 229 9.83 2.79 -19.77
N LYS A 230 9.93 1.47 -20.03
CA LYS A 230 8.92 0.48 -19.62
C LYS A 230 8.52 0.61 -18.17
N GLU A 231 9.50 0.61 -17.27
CA GLU A 231 9.30 0.65 -15.81
C GLU A 231 8.50 1.87 -15.37
N LYS A 232 8.71 3.02 -16.03
CA LYS A 232 7.98 4.25 -15.74
C LYS A 232 6.57 4.22 -16.29
N LEU A 233 6.37 3.61 -17.46
CA LEU A 233 5.05 3.44 -18.04
C LEU A 233 4.21 2.45 -17.23
N ILE A 234 4.80 1.36 -16.71
CA ILE A 234 4.15 0.45 -15.75
C ILE A 234 3.72 1.19 -14.48
N ASP A 235 4.60 2.00 -13.87
CA ASP A 235 4.26 2.80 -12.68
C ASP A 235 3.06 3.74 -12.93
N ILE A 236 3.06 4.43 -14.07
CA ILE A 236 1.93 5.30 -14.47
C ILE A 236 0.65 4.47 -14.63
N SER A 237 0.70 3.34 -15.33
CA SER A 237 -0.46 2.47 -15.57
C SER A 237 -1.09 1.99 -14.25
N VAL A 238 -0.26 1.58 -13.29
CA VAL A 238 -0.72 1.18 -11.95
C VAL A 238 -1.36 2.34 -11.19
N ARG A 239 -0.78 3.55 -11.28
CA ARG A 239 -1.32 4.76 -10.63
C ARG A 239 -2.67 5.16 -11.19
N VAL A 240 -2.86 5.11 -12.51
CA VAL A 240 -4.16 5.45 -13.12
C VAL A 240 -5.24 4.49 -12.63
N LYS A 241 -4.95 3.18 -12.60
CA LYS A 241 -5.88 2.19 -12.04
C LYS A 241 -6.22 2.49 -10.56
N ASN A 242 -5.23 2.84 -9.74
CA ASN A 242 -5.47 3.20 -8.33
C ASN A 242 -6.32 4.47 -8.21
N TYR A 243 -6.06 5.48 -9.04
CA TYR A 243 -6.84 6.71 -9.06
C TYR A 243 -8.30 6.45 -9.42
N LEU A 244 -8.57 5.59 -10.41
CA LEU A 244 -9.92 5.15 -10.75
C LEU A 244 -10.61 4.48 -9.55
N ILE A 245 -9.91 3.60 -8.83
CA ILE A 245 -10.45 2.96 -7.62
C ILE A 245 -10.82 4.01 -6.56
N ASP A 246 -9.98 5.02 -6.36
CA ASP A 246 -10.24 6.07 -5.38
C ASP A 246 -11.44 6.96 -5.79
N LEU A 247 -11.59 7.25 -7.08
CA LEU A 247 -12.79 7.90 -7.61
C LEU A 247 -14.05 7.08 -7.36
N LEU A 248 -14.00 5.75 -7.61
CA LEU A 248 -15.13 4.86 -7.37
C LEU A 248 -15.51 4.79 -5.89
N LYS A 249 -14.52 4.75 -4.99
CA LYS A 249 -14.76 4.82 -3.54
C LYS A 249 -15.40 6.15 -3.16
N ALA A 250 -14.88 7.27 -3.65
CA ALA A 250 -15.45 8.59 -3.38
C ALA A 250 -16.89 8.70 -3.86
N TYR A 251 -17.19 8.12 -5.03
CA TYR A 251 -18.55 8.00 -5.54
C TYR A 251 -19.45 7.14 -4.63
N GLU A 252 -18.96 5.99 -4.17
CA GLU A 252 -19.66 5.11 -3.22
C GLU A 252 -19.94 5.82 -1.89
N PHE A 253 -19.00 6.58 -1.33
CA PHE A 253 -19.21 7.35 -0.10
C PHE A 253 -20.33 8.40 -0.21
N GLY A 254 -20.65 8.85 -1.43
CA GLY A 254 -21.80 9.71 -1.70
C GLY A 254 -23.16 8.99 -1.67
N TYR A 255 -23.17 7.65 -1.70
CA TYR A 255 -24.36 6.82 -1.57
C TYR A 255 -24.34 6.09 -0.22
N ASN A 256 -25.44 6.19 0.54
CA ASN A 256 -25.57 5.49 1.82
C ASN A 256 -25.25 4.00 1.66
N ARG A 257 -24.16 3.53 2.30
CA ARG A 257 -23.82 2.11 2.39
C ARG A 257 -24.96 1.35 3.07
N ILE A 258 -25.79 0.67 2.28
CA ILE A 258 -26.49 -0.51 2.76
C ILE A 258 -25.44 -1.62 2.68
N LEU A 259 -24.88 -2.01 3.81
CA LEU A 259 -24.09 -3.23 3.91
C LEU A 259 -25.03 -4.41 3.65
N GLU A 260 -25.21 -4.78 2.38
CA GLU A 260 -25.75 -6.10 2.07
C GLU A 260 -24.73 -7.13 2.53
N LYS A 261 -25.10 -7.87 3.56
CA LYS A 261 -24.39 -9.05 4.04
C LYS A 261 -24.17 -9.97 2.84
N ARG A 262 -22.91 -10.09 2.41
CA ARG A 262 -22.45 -10.88 1.26
C ARG A 262 -22.51 -12.40 1.52
N PHE A 263 -23.52 -12.88 2.25
CA PHE A 263 -23.70 -14.30 2.60
C PHE A 263 -24.47 -15.10 1.53
N ASP A 264 -25.04 -14.46 0.51
CA ASP A 264 -25.90 -15.14 -0.47
C ASP A 264 -25.17 -15.92 -1.59
N LYS A 265 -23.83 -16.01 -1.55
CA LYS A 265 -23.05 -16.77 -2.55
C LYS A 265 -22.51 -18.12 -2.07
N LEU A 266 -22.69 -18.47 -0.80
CA LEU A 266 -22.45 -19.84 -0.33
C LEU A 266 -23.78 -20.60 -0.43
N LYS A 267 -24.11 -21.06 -1.65
CA LYS A 267 -25.08 -22.15 -1.81
C LYS A 267 -24.37 -23.43 -1.39
N PHE A 268 -24.82 -24.02 -0.28
CA PHE A 268 -24.61 -25.42 0.04
C PHE A 268 -25.12 -26.32 -1.10
#